data_AF-Q7PBX9-F1
#
_entry.id   AF-Q7PBX9-F1
#
_cell.length_a   1.000
_cell.length_b   1.000
_cell.length_c   1.000
_cell.angle_alpha   90.00
_cell.angle_beta   90.00
_cell.angle_gamma   90.00
#
_symmetry.space_group_name_H-M   'P 1'
#
loop_
_entity.id
_entity.type
_entity.pdbx_description
1 polymer ?
#
loop_
_entity_poly.entity_id
_entity_poly.type
_entity_poly.pdbx_seq_one_letter_code
_entity_poly.pdbx_strand_id
1 'polypeptide(L)'
;MPAGVFNVITGSSDIIGKAFCEDFRLQKLSFTGATNVGKILYQNAANTLKRLSLELGGNAPFIITADNNLEKLVSDLVIAKTRNSGQSCTSPNRIFIEESIYEKFIEILKAKFTKLKAGDGFDKESDIGPLINSAAREKIQKLPADAQSKGAKLICGGKAVDNFIEPTIIIDCLDNMDIFRIEIFGPVVACYKFKDLDEVIEHANNTEYGLQGYVYSNNISVAQMIASKLDFGMVSIKRPVTCKCKSTFCRT
;
A
#
# COMPACT_ATOMS: atom_id res chain seq x y z
N MET A 1 28.63 15.89 -15.73
CA MET A 1 28.39 14.55 -16.32
C MET A 1 28.54 14.67 -17.83
N PRO A 2 29.34 13.80 -18.49
CA PRO A 2 29.49 13.83 -19.94
C PRO A 2 28.19 13.57 -20.70
N ALA A 3 28.09 14.06 -21.94
CA ALA A 3 26.94 13.82 -22.81
C ALA A 3 26.75 12.31 -23.06
N GLY A 4 25.49 11.85 -23.07
CA GLY A 4 25.13 10.45 -23.29
C GLY A 4 25.19 9.55 -22.05
N VAL A 5 25.78 9.99 -20.93
CA VAL A 5 25.82 9.20 -19.68
C VAL A 5 24.44 9.07 -19.03
N PHE A 6 23.62 10.11 -19.10
CA PHE A 6 22.25 10.13 -18.60
C PHE A 6 21.38 10.84 -19.62
N ASN A 7 20.29 10.18 -20.01
CA ASN A 7 19.35 10.67 -20.99
C ASN A 7 17.95 10.52 -20.42
N VAL A 8 17.13 11.56 -20.52
CA VAL A 8 15.72 11.53 -20.12
C VAL A 8 14.88 11.54 -21.39
N ILE A 9 14.06 10.52 -21.57
CA ILE A 9 13.19 10.35 -22.73
C ILE A 9 11.75 10.30 -22.23
N THR A 10 10.92 11.23 -22.68
CA THR A 10 9.51 11.33 -22.32
C THR A 10 8.64 11.03 -23.53
N GLY A 11 7.61 10.20 -23.36
CA GLY A 11 6.71 9.81 -24.44
C GLY A 11 5.79 8.69 -23.99
N SER A 12 5.15 8.00 -24.95
CA SER A 12 4.24 6.91 -24.60
C SER A 12 5.02 5.70 -24.07
N SER A 13 4.51 5.13 -22.98
CA SER A 13 5.18 4.07 -22.23
C SER A 13 5.25 2.76 -23.00
N ASP A 14 4.26 2.47 -23.84
CA ASP A 14 4.19 1.29 -24.70
C ASP A 14 5.24 1.34 -25.83
N ILE A 15 5.39 2.49 -26.49
CA ILE A 15 6.39 2.68 -27.55
C ILE A 15 7.80 2.60 -26.97
N ILE A 16 8.08 3.40 -25.92
CA ILE A 16 9.41 3.46 -25.31
C ILE A 16 9.76 2.12 -24.65
N GLY A 17 8.85 1.54 -23.88
CA GLY A 17 9.06 0.27 -23.18
C GLY A 17 9.35 -0.88 -24.13
N LYS A 18 8.58 -0.99 -25.23
CA LYS A 18 8.83 -2.00 -26.27
C LYS A 18 10.19 -1.82 -26.93
N ALA A 19 10.51 -0.60 -27.39
CA ALA A 19 11.79 -0.30 -28.01
C ALA A 19 12.97 -0.65 -27.08
N PHE A 20 12.85 -0.37 -25.78
CA PHE A 20 13.88 -0.68 -24.81
C PHE A 20 14.05 -2.19 -24.55
N CYS A 21 12.96 -2.96 -24.59
CA CYS A 21 13.04 -4.43 -24.48
C CYS A 21 13.69 -5.07 -25.72
N GLU A 22 13.42 -4.55 -26.92
CA GLU A 22 13.90 -5.10 -28.19
C GLU A 22 15.35 -4.70 -28.54
N ASP A 23 15.83 -3.55 -28.07
CA ASP A 23 17.16 -3.06 -28.40
C ASP A 23 18.27 -3.86 -27.69
N PHE A 24 19.05 -4.65 -28.44
CA PHE A 24 20.13 -5.49 -27.91
C PHE A 24 21.28 -4.71 -27.24
N ARG A 25 21.39 -3.39 -27.46
CA ARG A 25 22.43 -2.56 -26.83
C ARG A 25 22.15 -2.36 -25.34
N LEU A 26 20.87 -2.33 -24.95
CA LEU A 26 20.46 -2.23 -23.56
C LEU A 26 20.60 -3.59 -22.86
N GLN A 27 21.39 -3.64 -21.78
CA GLN A 27 21.70 -4.89 -21.06
C GLN A 27 20.84 -5.13 -19.82
N LYS A 28 20.18 -4.07 -19.33
CA LYS A 28 19.45 -4.05 -18.06
C LYS A 28 18.26 -3.10 -18.17
N LEU A 29 17.10 -3.52 -17.65
CA LEU A 29 16.00 -2.60 -17.36
C LEU A 29 15.67 -2.63 -15.87
N SER A 30 15.36 -1.46 -15.32
CA SER A 30 14.83 -1.30 -13.97
C SER A 30 13.48 -0.61 -14.10
N PHE A 31 12.43 -1.21 -13.53
CA PHE A 31 11.07 -0.71 -13.64
C PHE A 31 10.39 -0.69 -12.28
N THR A 32 9.72 0.43 -12.00
CA THR A 32 8.85 0.58 -10.83
C THR A 32 7.46 0.99 -11.31
N GLY A 33 6.42 0.26 -10.91
CA GLY A 33 5.06 0.57 -11.33
C GLY A 33 4.08 -0.59 -11.21
N ALA A 34 3.02 -0.58 -12.03
CA ALA A 34 1.96 -1.58 -11.94
C ALA A 34 2.46 -3.00 -12.26
N THR A 35 1.98 -3.99 -11.50
CA THR A 35 2.36 -5.40 -11.65
C THR A 35 2.14 -5.94 -13.07
N ASN A 36 1.03 -5.58 -13.71
CA ASN A 36 0.73 -6.01 -15.08
C ASN A 36 1.73 -5.46 -16.10
N VAL A 37 2.23 -4.23 -15.93
CA VAL A 37 3.27 -3.67 -16.79
C VAL A 37 4.60 -4.38 -16.56
N GLY A 38 4.94 -4.68 -15.30
CA GLY A 38 6.11 -5.50 -14.97
C GLY A 38 6.09 -6.86 -15.66
N LYS A 39 4.95 -7.55 -15.69
CA LYS A 39 4.76 -8.84 -16.40
C LYS A 39 5.00 -8.70 -17.91
N ILE A 40 4.46 -7.64 -18.54
CA ILE A 40 4.66 -7.36 -19.96
C ILE A 40 6.14 -7.10 -20.28
N LEU A 41 6.81 -6.27 -19.46
CA LEU A 41 8.24 -6.01 -19.63
C LEU A 41 9.09 -7.27 -19.45
N TYR A 42 8.71 -8.15 -18.51
CA TYR A 42 9.37 -9.43 -18.30
C TYR A 42 9.28 -10.34 -19.52
N GLN A 43 8.09 -10.47 -20.09
CA GLN A 43 7.87 -11.25 -21.31
C GLN A 43 8.66 -10.68 -22.50
N ASN A 44 8.60 -9.36 -22.72
CA ASN A 44 9.27 -8.73 -23.85
C ASN A 44 10.81 -8.78 -23.73
N ALA A 45 11.35 -8.63 -22.52
CA ALA A 45 12.78 -8.67 -22.25
C ALA A 45 13.40 -10.06 -22.45
N ALA A 46 12.60 -11.13 -22.39
CA ALA A 46 13.08 -12.50 -22.56
C ALA A 46 13.73 -12.73 -23.94
N ASN A 47 13.22 -12.08 -24.99
CA ASN A 47 13.75 -12.17 -26.35
C ASN A 47 15.21 -11.73 -26.49
N THR A 48 15.70 -10.93 -25.54
CA THR A 48 17.07 -10.42 -25.53
C THR A 48 17.84 -10.79 -24.26
N LEU A 49 17.26 -11.68 -23.42
CA LEU A 49 17.83 -12.15 -22.15
C LEU A 49 18.31 -11.01 -21.22
N LYS A 50 17.64 -9.85 -21.28
CA LYS A 50 17.99 -8.68 -20.46
C LYS A 50 17.73 -8.97 -18.99
N ARG A 51 18.63 -8.47 -18.13
CA ARG A 51 18.41 -8.49 -16.69
C ARG A 51 17.30 -7.51 -16.30
N LEU A 52 16.40 -7.91 -15.41
CA LEU A 52 15.29 -7.09 -14.91
C LEU A 52 15.33 -6.90 -13.41
N SER A 53 14.87 -5.73 -12.95
CA SER A 53 14.65 -5.37 -11.55
C SER A 53 13.29 -4.72 -11.54
N LEU A 54 12.35 -5.33 -10.81
CA LEU A 54 10.95 -4.96 -10.84
C LEU A 54 10.50 -4.62 -9.42
N GLU A 55 10.06 -3.40 -9.23
CA GLU A 55 9.45 -2.90 -7.99
C GLU A 55 7.98 -2.63 -8.27
N LEU A 56 7.11 -3.57 -7.90
CA LEU A 56 5.73 -3.58 -8.36
C LEU A 56 4.75 -3.11 -7.27
N GLY A 57 3.46 -3.39 -7.45
CA GLY A 57 2.43 -3.04 -6.47
C GLY A 57 2.63 -3.76 -5.13
N GLY A 58 1.92 -3.28 -4.11
CA GLY A 58 1.89 -3.90 -2.79
C GLY A 58 0.47 -4.03 -2.24
N ASN A 59 0.33 -4.84 -1.19
CA ASN A 59 -0.89 -4.91 -0.41
C ASN A 59 -0.55 -5.12 1.06
N ALA A 60 0.10 -4.10 1.62
CA ALA A 60 0.83 -4.20 2.88
C ALA A 60 -0.12 -4.51 4.06
N PRO A 61 0.14 -5.59 4.82
CA PRO A 61 -0.53 -5.85 6.08
C PRO A 61 0.00 -4.91 7.16
N PHE A 62 -0.89 -4.44 8.03
CA PHE A 62 -0.56 -3.65 9.21
C PHE A 62 -1.16 -4.34 10.43
N ILE A 63 -0.33 -5.11 11.13
CA ILE A 63 -0.73 -5.99 12.24
C ILE A 63 -0.55 -5.28 13.57
N ILE A 64 -1.60 -5.29 14.39
CA ILE A 64 -1.68 -4.58 15.66
C ILE A 64 -2.09 -5.54 16.77
N THR A 65 -1.22 -5.73 17.76
CA THR A 65 -1.54 -6.46 19.00
C THR A 65 -2.11 -5.51 20.08
N ALA A 66 -2.77 -6.08 21.08
CA ALA A 66 -3.49 -5.34 22.12
C ALA A 66 -2.60 -4.51 23.06
N ASP A 67 -1.32 -4.85 23.15
CA ASP A 67 -0.36 -4.27 24.09
C ASP A 67 0.15 -2.87 23.69
N ASN A 68 -0.47 -2.19 22.71
CA ASN A 68 -0.01 -0.90 22.18
C ASN A 68 -0.72 0.32 22.79
N ASN A 69 -0.03 1.46 22.81
CA ASN A 69 -0.67 2.76 22.98
C ASN A 69 -1.46 3.11 21.71
N LEU A 70 -2.78 3.00 21.77
CA LEU A 70 -3.67 3.16 20.61
C LEU A 70 -3.59 4.55 19.96
N GLU A 71 -3.43 5.61 20.74
CA GLU A 71 -3.36 6.99 20.21
C GLU A 71 -2.12 7.20 19.32
N LYS A 72 -0.95 6.78 19.82
CA LYS A 72 0.30 6.85 19.05
C LYS A 72 0.22 5.96 17.82
N LEU A 73 -0.26 4.73 18.00
CA LEU A 73 -0.43 3.74 16.94
C LEU A 73 -1.33 4.24 15.79
N VAL A 74 -2.50 4.80 16.12
CA VAL A 74 -3.41 5.35 15.11
C VAL A 74 -2.75 6.52 14.39
N SER A 75 -2.00 7.36 15.09
CA SER A 75 -1.27 8.48 14.46
C SER A 75 -0.24 7.97 13.44
N ASP A 76 0.50 6.91 13.81
CA ASP A 76 1.44 6.25 12.91
C ASP A 76 0.74 5.65 11.68
N LEU A 77 -0.41 4.98 11.87
CA LEU A 77 -1.20 4.43 10.77
C LEU A 77 -1.71 5.53 9.83
N VAL A 78 -2.22 6.64 10.38
CA VAL A 78 -2.66 7.80 9.60
C VAL A 78 -1.50 8.29 8.73
N ILE A 79 -0.33 8.54 9.32
CA ILE A 79 0.86 8.97 8.57
C ILE A 79 1.24 7.98 7.47
N ALA A 80 1.30 6.69 7.80
CA ALA A 80 1.68 5.65 6.83
C ALA A 80 0.66 5.57 5.68
N LYS A 81 -0.62 5.77 5.98
CA LYS A 81 -1.69 5.65 5.00
C LYS A 81 -1.86 6.87 4.12
N THR A 82 -1.84 8.07 4.71
CA THR A 82 -2.26 9.29 4.02
C THR A 82 -1.11 10.00 3.33
N ARG A 83 0.15 9.60 3.60
CA ARG A 83 1.31 10.08 2.85
C ARG A 83 1.11 9.86 1.34
N ASN A 84 1.30 10.91 0.56
CA ASN A 84 1.04 10.93 -0.88
C ASN A 84 -0.41 10.55 -1.25
N SER A 85 -1.38 10.89 -0.39
CA SER A 85 -2.79 10.48 -0.51
C SER A 85 -2.97 8.97 -0.60
N GLY A 86 -2.06 8.17 -0.01
CA GLY A 86 -2.08 6.71 -0.10
C GLY A 86 -1.59 6.12 -1.42
N GLN A 87 -1.09 6.96 -2.34
CA GLN A 87 -0.51 6.55 -3.63
C GLN A 87 0.95 6.11 -3.43
N SER A 88 1.16 5.03 -2.69
CA SER A 88 2.48 4.51 -2.34
C SER A 88 2.42 2.98 -2.29
N CYS A 89 3.35 2.29 -2.97
CA CYS A 89 3.37 0.81 -3.01
C CYS A 89 3.52 0.18 -1.61
N THR A 90 4.12 0.91 -0.65
CA THR A 90 4.24 0.48 0.75
C THR A 90 3.06 0.87 1.63
N SER A 91 2.03 1.55 1.11
CA SER A 91 0.92 2.06 1.93
C SER A 91 0.19 0.89 2.60
N PRO A 92 -0.13 0.98 3.90
CA PRO A 92 -0.91 -0.06 4.58
C PRO A 92 -2.32 -0.11 3.99
N ASN A 93 -2.73 -1.29 3.54
CA ASN A 93 -4.03 -1.50 2.90
C ASN A 93 -4.93 -2.39 3.76
N ARG A 94 -4.37 -3.45 4.35
CA ARG A 94 -5.06 -4.39 5.22
C ARG A 94 -4.64 -4.17 6.67
N ILE A 95 -5.54 -3.63 7.48
CA ILE A 95 -5.29 -3.31 8.89
C ILE A 95 -5.85 -4.43 9.75
N PHE A 96 -4.96 -5.25 10.30
CA PHE A 96 -5.31 -6.37 11.16
C PHE A 96 -5.20 -5.94 12.62
N ILE A 97 -6.31 -6.01 13.35
CA ILE A 97 -6.42 -5.49 14.70
C ILE A 97 -6.89 -6.62 15.61
N GLU A 98 -6.18 -6.82 16.72
CA GLU A 98 -6.55 -7.82 17.72
C GLU A 98 -7.94 -7.51 18.30
N GLU A 99 -8.79 -8.54 18.39
CA GLU A 99 -10.22 -8.42 18.72
C GLU A 99 -10.47 -7.61 20.01
N SER A 100 -9.61 -7.78 21.03
CA SER A 100 -9.73 -7.14 22.35
C SER A 100 -9.62 -5.60 22.32
N ILE A 101 -9.01 -5.01 21.29
CA ILE A 101 -8.84 -3.56 21.13
C ILE A 101 -9.58 -2.99 19.92
N TYR A 102 -10.28 -3.82 19.14
CA TYR A 102 -10.82 -3.43 17.84
C TYR A 102 -11.74 -2.21 17.92
N GLU A 103 -12.79 -2.26 18.72
CA GLU A 103 -13.81 -1.19 18.76
C GLU A 103 -13.19 0.15 19.17
N LYS A 104 -12.36 0.15 20.23
CA LYS A 104 -11.65 1.34 20.70
C LYS A 104 -10.67 1.88 19.65
N PHE A 105 -9.96 1.00 18.94
CA PHE A 105 -9.07 1.42 17.87
C PHE A 105 -9.83 2.08 16.72
N ILE A 106 -10.96 1.51 16.31
CA ILE A 106 -11.82 2.04 15.24
C ILE A 106 -12.36 3.43 15.60
N GLU A 107 -12.79 3.65 16.85
CA GLU A 107 -13.25 4.95 17.32
C GLU A 107 -12.16 6.03 17.19
N ILE A 108 -10.95 5.74 17.67
CA ILE A 108 -9.80 6.66 17.60
C ILE A 108 -9.42 6.90 16.14
N LEU A 109 -9.37 5.85 15.33
CA LEU A 109 -9.06 5.92 13.90
C LEU A 109 -10.05 6.82 13.16
N LYS A 110 -11.35 6.62 13.38
CA LYS A 110 -12.42 7.45 12.80
C LYS A 110 -12.24 8.92 13.20
N ALA A 111 -12.01 9.20 14.49
CA ALA A 111 -11.84 10.55 14.99
C ALA A 111 -10.62 11.28 14.37
N LYS A 112 -9.55 10.57 13.99
CA LYS A 112 -8.42 11.17 13.26
C LYS A 112 -8.69 11.30 11.78
N PHE A 113 -9.26 10.28 11.13
CA PHE A 113 -9.53 10.30 9.69
C PHE A 113 -10.50 11.40 9.29
N THR A 114 -11.54 11.66 10.09
CA THR A 114 -12.53 12.71 9.78
C THR A 114 -11.99 14.14 9.93
N LYS A 115 -10.81 14.31 10.55
CA LYS A 115 -10.16 15.63 10.69
C LYS A 115 -9.26 15.97 9.51
N LEU A 116 -8.94 14.99 8.67
CA LEU A 116 -8.06 15.17 7.53
C LEU A 116 -8.79 15.98 6.44
N LYS A 117 -8.15 17.05 6.00
CA LYS A 117 -8.67 17.93 4.95
C LYS A 117 -8.09 17.52 3.60
N ALA A 118 -8.98 17.15 2.68
CA ALA A 118 -8.60 16.98 1.27
C ALA A 118 -8.62 18.35 0.58
N GLY A 119 -7.57 18.67 -0.18
CA GLY A 119 -7.49 19.95 -0.88
C GLY A 119 -6.22 20.11 -1.71
N ASP A 120 -6.03 21.30 -2.26
CA ASP A 120 -4.91 21.60 -3.15
C ASP A 120 -3.56 21.39 -2.46
N GLY A 121 -2.59 20.80 -3.15
CA GLY A 121 -1.27 20.50 -2.59
C GLY A 121 -0.44 21.75 -2.23
N PHE A 122 -0.81 22.94 -2.70
CA PHE A 122 -0.21 24.21 -2.32
C PHE A 122 -0.91 24.87 -1.12
N ASP A 123 -2.07 24.38 -0.71
CA ASP A 123 -2.76 24.85 0.49
C ASP A 123 -2.14 24.21 1.74
N LYS A 124 -1.68 25.06 2.66
CA LYS A 124 -1.06 24.63 3.93
C LYS A 124 -2.05 23.95 4.87
N GLU A 125 -3.35 24.17 4.67
CA GLU A 125 -4.41 23.53 5.44
C GLU A 125 -4.79 22.15 4.89
N SER A 126 -4.25 21.73 3.74
CA SER A 126 -4.55 20.45 3.13
C SER A 126 -3.65 19.34 3.66
N ASP A 127 -4.25 18.27 4.17
CA ASP A 127 -3.55 17.06 4.61
C ASP A 127 -3.39 16.04 3.47
N ILE A 128 -4.32 16.04 2.52
CA ILE A 128 -4.43 15.04 1.45
C ILE A 128 -4.68 15.73 0.11
N GLY A 129 -3.76 15.53 -0.83
CA GLY A 129 -3.88 16.02 -2.20
C GLY A 129 -4.79 15.16 -3.09
N PRO A 130 -5.02 15.59 -4.34
CA PRO A 130 -5.80 14.80 -5.30
C PRO A 130 -5.06 13.53 -5.70
N LEU A 131 -5.81 12.56 -6.20
CA LEU A 131 -5.26 11.44 -6.94
C LEU A 131 -4.71 11.90 -8.30
N ILE A 132 -3.82 11.10 -8.85
CA ILE A 132 -3.11 11.45 -10.08
C ILE A 132 -4.04 11.63 -11.30
N ASN A 133 -5.14 10.86 -11.38
CA ASN A 133 -6.12 10.95 -12.46
C ASN A 133 -7.48 10.31 -12.10
N SER A 134 -8.46 10.49 -12.98
CA SER A 134 -9.82 9.96 -12.81
C SER A 134 -9.89 8.43 -12.82
N ALA A 135 -9.01 7.76 -13.57
CA ALA A 135 -8.97 6.30 -13.62
C ALA A 135 -8.56 5.70 -12.25
N ALA A 136 -7.59 6.32 -11.57
CA ALA A 136 -7.21 5.95 -10.21
C ALA A 136 -8.39 6.12 -9.24
N ARG A 137 -9.10 7.25 -9.34
CA ARG A 137 -10.31 7.51 -8.55
C ARG A 137 -11.39 6.47 -8.79
N GLU A 138 -11.73 6.19 -10.04
CA GLU A 138 -12.77 5.23 -10.41
C GLU A 138 -12.45 3.82 -9.93
N LYS A 139 -11.18 3.41 -9.97
CA LYS A 139 -10.72 2.14 -9.39
C LYS A 139 -10.99 2.10 -7.89
N ILE A 140 -10.58 3.15 -7.16
CA ILE A 140 -10.70 3.19 -5.69
C ILE A 140 -12.18 3.23 -5.26
N GLN A 141 -13.03 4.00 -5.95
CA GLN A 141 -14.45 4.13 -5.60
C GLN A 141 -15.26 2.83 -5.71
N LYS A 142 -14.81 1.87 -6.52
CA LYS A 142 -15.46 0.56 -6.66
C LYS A 142 -15.24 -0.34 -5.44
N LEU A 143 -14.12 -0.18 -4.73
CA LEU A 143 -13.73 -1.07 -3.63
C LEU A 143 -14.67 -0.96 -2.41
N PRO A 144 -15.05 0.24 -1.92
CA PRO A 144 -16.04 0.36 -0.85
C PRO A 144 -17.40 -0.26 -1.22
N ALA A 145 -17.87 -0.04 -2.45
CA ALA A 145 -19.16 -0.57 -2.90
C ALA A 145 -19.18 -2.10 -2.92
N ASP A 146 -18.12 -2.74 -3.43
CA ASP A 146 -17.95 -4.20 -3.37
C ASP A 146 -17.95 -4.71 -1.93
N ALA A 147 -17.13 -4.09 -1.06
CA ALA A 147 -17.03 -4.48 0.34
C ALA A 147 -18.39 -4.38 1.07
N GLN A 148 -19.14 -3.29 0.85
CA GLN A 148 -20.47 -3.11 1.43
C GLN A 148 -21.47 -4.15 0.93
N SER A 149 -21.43 -4.49 -0.37
CA SER A 149 -22.31 -5.52 -0.94
C SER A 149 -22.06 -6.92 -0.35
N LYS A 150 -20.84 -7.15 0.17
CA LYS A 150 -20.39 -8.39 0.80
C LYS A 150 -20.44 -8.34 2.34
N GLY A 151 -21.04 -7.31 2.93
CA GLY A 151 -21.32 -7.23 4.37
C GLY A 151 -20.36 -6.37 5.21
N ALA A 152 -19.35 -5.73 4.61
CA ALA A 152 -18.52 -4.76 5.32
C ALA A 152 -19.30 -3.46 5.58
N LYS A 153 -18.79 -2.65 6.53
CA LYS A 153 -19.41 -1.37 6.89
C LYS A 153 -18.48 -0.21 6.56
N LEU A 154 -19.00 0.75 5.81
CA LEU A 154 -18.37 2.05 5.60
C LEU A 154 -18.71 2.97 6.79
N ILE A 155 -17.71 3.36 7.59
CA ILE A 155 -17.95 4.16 8.81
C ILE A 155 -17.56 5.64 8.68
N CYS A 156 -16.75 5.99 7.68
CA CYS A 156 -16.47 7.36 7.24
C CYS A 156 -15.98 7.39 5.78
N GLY A 157 -16.09 8.55 5.15
CA GLY A 157 -15.61 8.78 3.78
C GLY A 157 -16.53 8.17 2.72
N GLY A 158 -15.92 7.64 1.65
CA GLY A 158 -16.60 6.97 0.55
C GLY A 158 -17.07 7.89 -0.58
N LYS A 159 -16.88 9.20 -0.46
CA LYS A 159 -17.18 10.15 -1.53
C LYS A 159 -15.92 10.53 -2.31
N ALA A 160 -16.12 10.89 -3.56
CA ALA A 160 -15.09 11.53 -4.37
C ALA A 160 -15.68 12.73 -5.12
N VAL A 161 -14.88 13.76 -5.29
CA VAL A 161 -15.19 14.96 -6.08
C VAL A 161 -13.96 15.27 -6.91
N ASP A 162 -14.12 15.42 -8.22
CA ASP A 162 -12.99 15.50 -9.17
C ASP A 162 -11.96 14.42 -8.87
N ASN A 163 -10.66 14.72 -8.73
CA ASN A 163 -9.67 13.70 -8.38
C ASN A 163 -9.47 13.51 -6.87
N PHE A 164 -10.29 14.12 -6.02
CA PHE A 164 -10.20 13.97 -4.56
C PHE A 164 -11.06 12.80 -4.08
N ILE A 165 -10.52 12.03 -3.13
CA ILE A 165 -11.25 10.99 -2.41
C ILE A 165 -11.21 11.31 -0.91
N GLU A 166 -12.37 11.25 -0.26
CA GLU A 166 -12.45 11.39 1.19
C GLU A 166 -11.70 10.24 1.89
N PRO A 167 -10.96 10.52 2.98
CA PRO A 167 -10.37 9.48 3.81
C PRO A 167 -11.42 8.50 4.29
N THR A 168 -11.24 7.25 3.90
CA THR A 168 -12.30 6.23 3.99
C THR A 168 -11.88 5.10 4.90
N ILE A 169 -12.77 4.72 5.82
CA ILE A 169 -12.58 3.55 6.68
C ILE A 169 -13.70 2.56 6.42
N ILE A 170 -13.30 1.33 6.10
CA ILE A 170 -14.19 0.18 5.96
C ILE A 170 -13.81 -0.82 7.05
N ILE A 171 -14.80 -1.27 7.80
CA ILE A 171 -14.64 -2.22 8.91
C ILE A 171 -15.41 -3.51 8.63
N ASP A 172 -15.09 -4.54 9.41
CA ASP A 172 -15.68 -5.88 9.30
C ASP A 172 -15.46 -6.45 7.88
N CYS A 173 -14.26 -6.22 7.34
CA CYS A 173 -13.87 -6.71 6.01
C CYS A 173 -13.60 -8.23 6.03
N LEU A 174 -13.80 -8.88 4.88
CA LEU A 174 -13.63 -10.32 4.68
C LEU A 174 -12.76 -10.60 3.44
N ASP A 175 -12.15 -11.78 3.39
CA ASP A 175 -11.19 -12.20 2.36
C ASP A 175 -11.76 -12.28 0.93
N ASN A 176 -13.08 -12.44 0.81
CA ASN A 176 -13.78 -12.52 -0.48
C ASN A 176 -14.08 -11.15 -1.09
N MET A 177 -13.70 -10.06 -0.42
CA MET A 177 -13.89 -8.69 -0.90
C MET A 177 -12.72 -8.27 -1.79
N ASP A 178 -13.00 -7.47 -2.81
CA ASP A 178 -11.99 -6.99 -3.76
C ASP A 178 -10.92 -6.16 -3.04
N ILE A 179 -11.33 -5.39 -2.02
CA ILE A 179 -10.43 -4.58 -1.19
C ILE A 179 -9.40 -5.41 -0.40
N PHE A 180 -9.66 -6.71 -0.20
CA PHE A 180 -8.70 -7.61 0.42
C PHE A 180 -7.58 -8.00 -0.56
N ARG A 181 -7.90 -8.21 -1.84
CA ARG A 181 -6.95 -8.70 -2.84
C ARG A 181 -6.26 -7.59 -3.62
N ILE A 182 -6.98 -6.54 -3.98
CA ILE A 182 -6.53 -5.49 -4.90
C ILE A 182 -5.81 -4.38 -4.14
N GLU A 183 -4.64 -3.96 -4.65
CA GLU A 183 -3.98 -2.75 -4.16
C GLU A 183 -4.88 -1.50 -4.34
N ILE A 184 -5.20 -0.84 -3.22
CA ILE A 184 -6.08 0.33 -3.18
C ILE A 184 -5.44 1.53 -3.87
N PHE A 185 -4.22 1.90 -3.45
CA PHE A 185 -3.48 3.06 -3.96
C PHE A 185 -4.17 4.42 -3.72
N GLY A 186 -4.85 4.55 -2.58
CA GLY A 186 -5.57 5.76 -2.17
C GLY A 186 -5.81 5.81 -0.65
N PRO A 187 -6.47 6.85 -0.11
CA PRO A 187 -6.62 7.08 1.32
C PRO A 187 -7.77 6.23 1.94
N VAL A 188 -7.83 4.94 1.61
CA VAL A 188 -8.86 4.00 2.08
C VAL A 188 -8.23 2.87 2.90
N VAL A 189 -8.69 2.66 4.13
CA VAL A 189 -8.24 1.54 4.98
C VAL A 189 -9.32 0.49 5.14
N ALA A 190 -8.93 -0.78 5.01
CA ALA A 190 -9.78 -1.93 5.27
C ALA A 190 -9.35 -2.59 6.59
N CYS A 191 -10.27 -2.69 7.55
CA CYS A 191 -10.00 -3.22 8.88
C CYS A 191 -10.55 -4.64 9.04
N TYR A 192 -9.72 -5.50 9.63
CA TYR A 192 -9.96 -6.92 9.86
C TYR A 192 -9.69 -7.24 11.33
N LYS A 193 -10.53 -8.09 11.93
CA LYS A 193 -10.33 -8.63 13.28
C LYS A 193 -9.45 -9.88 13.18
N PHE A 194 -8.63 -10.12 14.21
CA PHE A 194 -8.00 -11.42 14.43
C PHE A 194 -7.99 -11.74 15.92
N LYS A 195 -7.90 -13.03 16.26
CA LYS A 195 -7.80 -13.49 17.67
C LYS A 195 -6.43 -14.09 17.97
N ASP A 196 -5.89 -14.82 17.01
CA ASP A 196 -4.68 -15.61 17.18
C ASP A 196 -3.53 -15.09 16.31
N LEU A 197 -2.30 -15.23 16.82
CA LEU A 197 -1.11 -14.76 16.11
C LEU A 197 -0.82 -15.58 14.84
N ASP A 198 -1.06 -16.89 14.86
CA ASP A 198 -0.85 -17.72 13.67
C ASP A 198 -1.91 -17.44 12.60
N GLU A 199 -3.16 -17.19 13.00
CA GLU A 199 -4.26 -16.77 12.12
C GLU A 199 -3.90 -15.49 11.36
N VAL A 200 -3.46 -14.44 12.08
CA VAL A 200 -3.15 -13.16 11.43
C VAL A 200 -1.94 -13.24 10.50
N ILE A 201 -0.98 -14.12 10.79
CA ILE A 201 0.19 -14.35 9.93
C ILE A 201 -0.23 -15.02 8.62
N GLU A 202 -1.04 -16.07 8.70
CA GLU A 202 -1.60 -16.74 7.51
C GLU A 202 -2.44 -15.75 6.68
N HIS A 203 -3.31 -15.00 7.36
CA HIS A 203 -4.17 -14.01 6.73
C HIS A 203 -3.36 -12.86 6.07
N ALA A 204 -2.30 -12.39 6.73
CA ALA A 204 -1.40 -11.38 6.17
C ALA A 204 -0.64 -11.89 4.93
N ASN A 205 -0.18 -13.15 4.94
CA ASN A 205 0.53 -13.78 3.83
C ASN A 205 -0.40 -14.27 2.69
N ASN A 206 -1.72 -14.31 2.91
CA ASN A 206 -2.71 -14.68 1.88
C ASN A 206 -2.87 -13.58 0.81
N THR A 207 -1.82 -13.35 0.03
CA THR A 207 -1.77 -12.32 -1.01
C THR A 207 -0.70 -12.65 -2.06
N GLU A 208 -0.84 -12.16 -3.28
CA GLU A 208 0.20 -12.30 -4.32
C GLU A 208 1.33 -11.26 -4.17
N TYR A 209 1.19 -10.31 -3.24
CA TYR A 209 2.13 -9.22 -3.00
C TYR A 209 3.06 -9.52 -1.83
N GLY A 210 4.27 -8.95 -1.85
CA GLY A 210 5.27 -9.19 -0.80
C GLY A 210 6.24 -8.04 -0.57
N LEU A 211 5.79 -6.78 -0.74
CA LEU A 211 6.69 -5.62 -0.67
C LEU A 211 6.98 -5.17 0.77
N GLN A 212 5.95 -4.74 1.50
CA GLN A 212 6.06 -4.16 2.84
C GLN A 212 5.03 -4.78 3.80
N GLY A 213 5.45 -5.13 5.01
CA GLY A 213 4.58 -5.45 6.15
C GLY A 213 4.87 -4.55 7.36
N TYR A 214 3.88 -4.32 8.21
CA TYR A 214 4.00 -3.54 9.43
C TYR A 214 3.54 -4.36 10.62
N VAL A 215 4.32 -4.35 11.70
CA VAL A 215 4.02 -5.04 12.94
C VAL A 215 4.12 -4.06 14.10
N TYR A 216 3.04 -3.94 14.86
CA TYR A 216 2.97 -3.11 16.04
C TYR A 216 2.64 -3.99 17.24
N SER A 217 3.67 -4.24 18.06
CA SER A 217 3.57 -4.90 19.36
C SER A 217 4.57 -4.26 20.32
N ASN A 218 4.24 -4.13 21.60
CA ASN A 218 5.20 -3.74 22.65
C ASN A 218 6.05 -4.94 23.11
N ASN A 219 5.59 -6.17 22.90
CA ASN A 219 6.38 -7.37 23.10
C ASN A 219 7.31 -7.61 21.90
N ILE A 220 8.61 -7.35 22.10
CA ILE A 220 9.61 -7.48 21.04
C ILE A 220 9.73 -8.91 20.50
N SER A 221 9.59 -9.92 21.35
CA SER A 221 9.66 -11.33 20.94
C SER A 221 8.50 -11.69 20.01
N VAL A 222 7.30 -11.21 20.34
CA VAL A 222 6.12 -11.37 19.48
C VAL A 222 6.31 -10.62 18.16
N ALA A 223 6.77 -9.37 18.22
CA ALA A 223 6.99 -8.56 17.03
C ALA A 223 8.00 -9.20 16.06
N GLN A 224 9.11 -9.71 16.59
CA GLN A 224 10.15 -10.39 15.81
C GLN A 224 9.65 -11.72 15.24
N MET A 225 8.88 -12.49 16.02
CA MET A 225 8.28 -13.74 15.57
C MET A 225 7.35 -13.51 14.38
N ILE A 226 6.41 -12.57 14.50
CA ILE A 226 5.51 -12.19 13.39
C ILE A 226 6.34 -11.73 12.19
N ALA A 227 7.30 -10.82 12.40
CA ALA A 227 8.12 -10.30 11.32
C ALA A 227 8.92 -11.38 10.57
N SER A 228 9.40 -12.40 11.28
CA SER A 228 10.15 -13.52 10.68
C SER A 228 9.29 -14.47 9.84
N LYS A 229 7.98 -14.52 10.10
CA LYS A 229 7.02 -15.38 9.39
C LYS A 229 6.28 -14.66 8.26
N LEU A 230 6.45 -13.35 8.12
CA LEU A 230 5.83 -12.56 7.06
C LEU A 230 6.62 -12.71 5.74
N ASP A 231 5.93 -13.06 4.65
CA ASP A 231 6.52 -13.23 3.31
C ASP A 231 6.70 -11.89 2.57
N PHE A 232 7.31 -10.91 3.25
CA PHE A 232 7.48 -9.54 2.75
C PHE A 232 8.96 -9.16 2.72
N GLY A 233 9.39 -8.50 1.63
CA GLY A 233 10.77 -8.04 1.45
C GLY A 233 11.20 -7.01 2.50
N MET A 234 10.25 -6.29 3.08
CA MET A 234 10.47 -5.39 4.20
C MET A 234 9.40 -5.59 5.26
N VAL A 235 9.83 -5.68 6.51
CA VAL A 235 8.93 -5.64 7.67
C VAL A 235 9.40 -4.55 8.63
N SER A 236 8.47 -3.73 9.10
CA SER A 236 8.77 -2.67 10.07
C SER A 236 8.05 -2.88 11.38
N ILE A 237 8.85 -2.82 12.45
CA ILE A 237 8.38 -2.96 13.83
C ILE A 237 8.23 -1.56 14.42
N LYS A 238 6.99 -1.20 14.79
CA LYS A 238 6.61 0.09 15.39
C LYS A 238 7.12 1.34 14.66
N ARG A 239 7.06 1.32 13.32
CA ARG A 239 7.55 2.43 12.50
C ARG A 239 6.66 2.65 11.27
N PRO A 240 6.14 3.88 11.06
CA PRO A 240 5.23 4.16 9.94
C PRO A 240 5.93 4.39 8.60
N VAL A 241 7.24 4.70 8.61
CA VAL A 241 8.02 5.01 7.41
C VAL A 241 9.35 4.28 7.41
N THR A 242 9.63 3.55 6.33
CA THR A 242 10.68 2.53 6.28
C THR A 242 11.85 2.93 5.37
N CYS A 243 11.61 3.84 4.42
CA CYS A 243 12.58 4.26 3.40
C CYS A 243 13.84 4.91 4.02
N LYS A 244 15.01 4.28 3.85
CA LYS A 244 16.34 4.83 4.13
C LYS A 244 17.31 4.35 3.04
N CYS A 245 18.23 5.21 2.60
CA CYS A 245 19.20 4.87 1.56
C CYS A 245 20.19 3.74 1.92
N LYS A 246 20.30 3.40 3.21
CA LYS A 246 21.22 2.37 3.73
C LYS A 246 20.60 0.98 3.86
N SER A 247 19.36 0.80 3.43
CA SER A 247 18.61 -0.44 3.59
C SER A 247 18.10 -0.91 2.24
N THR A 248 18.18 -2.22 1.99
CA THR A 248 17.55 -2.81 0.82
C THR A 248 16.05 -2.57 0.88
N PHE A 249 15.50 -2.17 -0.26
CA PHE A 249 14.08 -1.94 -0.46
C PHE A 249 13.62 -3.04 -1.41
N CYS A 250 12.63 -3.84 -1.00
CA CYS A 250 12.16 -5.09 -1.62
C CYS A 250 13.03 -6.35 -1.43
N ARG A 251 12.42 -7.49 -1.76
CA ARG A 251 13.05 -8.82 -1.77
C ARG A 251 13.81 -8.96 -3.10
N THR A 252 15.11 -9.25 -3.02
CA THR A 252 15.96 -9.55 -4.19
C THR A 252 15.67 -10.92 -4.77
#